data_AF-A0A3T0N9B3-F1
#
_entry.id   AF-A0A3T0N9B3-F1
#
_cell.length_a   1.000
_cell.length_b   1.000
_cell.length_c   1.000
_cell.angle_alpha   90.00
_cell.angle_beta   90.00
_cell.angle_gamma   90.00
#
_symmetry.space_group_name_H-M   'P 1'
#
loop_
_entity.id
_entity.type
_entity.pdbx_description
1 polymer ?
#
loop_
_entity_poly.entity_id
_entity_poly.type
_entity_poly.pdbx_seq_one_letter_code
_entity_poly.pdbx_strand_id
1 'polypeptide(L)'
;MSDTSPALSLPLLMPSQAQKHVTHNEALMILDMVTQLAVADLPLADPPPTPATGARYIIGAAPTGHWAGHDSEIAVWDGMIWRFVMPQPGWRADVSPTGQSLRFDGSDWQTVLPQLQNLPALGVGATADASNPLTVAAAATLLTHTGAGHQLKLNKSGASDTTSLLFQTSWSGRAEMGTTGSDDFSIKVSSDGSNWQEALHIAGTTGQVHFPQGSPDLRDRLTAPRTYYVRPDGSDTNTGLSDAASGAFLTLQHAVNQALSLDNGLHDVTLQVADGSYGEDLVIADRLLGSGLCSLSERPQIQAS
;
A
#
# COMPACT_ATOMS: atom_id res chain seq x y z
N MET A 1 -54.81 -17.38 30.42
CA MET A 1 -54.19 -17.28 29.08
C MET A 1 -54.00 -15.80 28.83
N SER A 2 -52.85 -15.39 28.31
CA SER A 2 -52.65 -14.00 27.88
C SER A 2 -53.58 -13.72 26.69
N ASP A 3 -54.24 -12.56 26.68
CA ASP A 3 -55.06 -12.12 25.54
C ASP A 3 -54.21 -11.47 24.43
N THR A 4 -52.88 -11.46 24.61
CA THR A 4 -51.91 -10.90 23.65
C THR A 4 -50.74 -11.84 23.39
N SER A 5 -50.13 -11.69 22.22
CA SER A 5 -48.91 -12.43 21.85
C SER A 5 -47.67 -11.98 22.65
N PRO A 6 -46.65 -12.85 22.83
CA PRO A 6 -45.52 -12.59 23.72
C PRO A 6 -44.57 -11.46 23.29
N ALA A 7 -44.27 -11.29 22.00
CA ALA A 7 -43.21 -10.38 21.55
C ALA A 7 -43.73 -8.99 21.13
N LEU A 8 -44.83 -8.95 20.38
CA LEU A 8 -45.40 -7.73 19.78
C LEU A 8 -46.72 -7.30 20.43
N SER A 9 -47.21 -8.05 21.44
CA SER A 9 -48.47 -7.75 22.14
C SER A 9 -49.70 -7.68 21.22
N LEU A 10 -49.74 -8.52 20.19
CA LEU A 10 -50.86 -8.61 19.24
C LEU A 10 -52.09 -9.20 19.94
N PRO A 11 -53.28 -8.58 19.85
CA PRO A 11 -54.49 -9.14 20.43
C PRO A 11 -54.87 -10.49 19.82
N LEU A 12 -55.17 -11.48 20.67
CA LEU A 12 -55.62 -12.80 20.26
C LEU A 12 -57.15 -12.88 20.23
N LEU A 13 -57.70 -13.68 19.31
CA LEU A 13 -59.14 -13.90 19.25
C LEU A 13 -59.61 -14.77 20.41
N MET A 14 -60.67 -14.33 21.10
CA MET A 14 -61.31 -15.11 22.17
C MET A 14 -62.04 -16.34 21.61
N PRO A 15 -62.23 -17.39 22.43
CA PRO A 15 -62.98 -18.57 22.03
C PRO A 15 -64.41 -18.26 21.54
N SER A 16 -64.83 -18.87 20.44
CA SER A 16 -66.17 -18.73 19.86
C SER A 16 -66.62 -20.01 19.13
N GLN A 17 -67.90 -20.06 18.73
CA GLN A 17 -68.45 -21.21 17.98
C GLN A 17 -67.71 -21.40 16.64
N ALA A 18 -67.37 -22.66 16.33
CA ALA A 18 -66.55 -23.11 15.19
C ALA A 18 -65.02 -22.97 15.30
N GLN A 19 -64.46 -22.67 16.47
CA GLN A 19 -63.01 -22.81 16.77
C GLN A 19 -62.01 -22.09 15.84
N LYS A 20 -62.47 -21.10 15.05
CA LYS A 20 -61.61 -20.33 14.11
C LYS A 20 -60.45 -19.60 14.80
N HIS A 21 -60.61 -19.28 16.08
CA HIS A 21 -59.57 -18.67 16.91
C HIS A 21 -58.31 -19.52 17.02
N VAL A 22 -58.41 -20.86 16.92
CA VAL A 22 -57.26 -21.76 17.04
C VAL A 22 -56.27 -21.50 15.90
N THR A 23 -56.72 -21.67 14.66
CA THR A 23 -55.86 -21.51 13.47
C THR A 23 -55.40 -20.06 13.27
N HIS A 24 -56.25 -19.09 13.61
CA HIS A 24 -55.89 -17.68 13.46
C HIS A 24 -54.87 -17.23 14.52
N ASN A 25 -55.05 -17.61 15.79
CA ASN A 25 -54.11 -17.27 16.84
C ASN A 25 -52.76 -17.98 16.64
N GLU A 26 -52.75 -19.19 16.08
CA GLU A 26 -51.51 -19.86 15.66
C GLU A 26 -50.77 -19.07 14.57
N ALA A 27 -51.48 -18.58 13.55
CA ALA A 27 -50.90 -17.71 12.54
C ALA A 27 -50.38 -16.39 13.13
N LEU A 28 -51.09 -15.79 14.09
CA LEU A 28 -50.63 -14.59 14.79
C LEU A 28 -49.38 -14.85 15.64
N MET A 29 -49.26 -16.03 16.27
CA MET A 29 -48.07 -16.41 17.03
C MET A 29 -46.85 -16.58 16.12
N ILE A 30 -47.03 -17.15 14.93
CA ILE A 30 -45.95 -17.22 13.93
C ILE A 30 -45.55 -15.80 13.51
N LEU A 31 -46.52 -14.93 13.20
CA LEU A 31 -46.23 -13.53 12.82
C LEU A 31 -45.52 -12.75 13.95
N ASP A 32 -45.95 -12.93 15.19
CA ASP A 32 -45.33 -12.34 16.39
C ASP A 32 -43.85 -12.72 16.52
N MET A 33 -43.55 -13.97 16.24
CA MET A 33 -42.21 -14.53 16.32
C MET A 33 -41.28 -13.98 15.24
N VAL A 34 -41.75 -13.92 13.98
CA VAL A 34 -40.88 -13.67 12.81
C VAL A 34 -40.85 -12.22 12.35
N THR A 35 -41.84 -11.41 12.76
CA THR A 35 -41.91 -9.99 12.37
C THR A 35 -40.93 -9.17 13.20
N GLN A 36 -40.13 -8.33 12.52
CA GLN A 36 -39.06 -7.55 13.17
C GLN A 36 -38.23 -8.46 14.10
N LEU A 37 -37.79 -9.60 13.56
CA LEU A 37 -37.11 -10.65 14.31
C LEU A 37 -35.83 -10.07 14.93
N ALA A 38 -35.89 -9.85 16.24
CA ALA A 38 -34.76 -9.41 17.05
C ALA A 38 -34.46 -10.53 18.04
N VAL A 39 -33.26 -11.09 17.93
CA VAL A 39 -32.80 -12.24 18.71
C VAL A 39 -31.80 -11.80 19.75
N ALA A 40 -31.82 -12.47 20.90
CA ALA A 40 -31.02 -12.05 22.04
C ALA A 40 -29.51 -12.30 21.86
N ASP A 41 -29.13 -13.24 20.98
CA ASP A 41 -27.75 -13.61 20.71
C ASP A 41 -27.61 -14.28 19.33
N LEU A 42 -26.37 -14.57 18.94
CA LEU A 42 -26.03 -15.50 17.86
C LEU A 42 -26.60 -16.91 18.14
N PRO A 43 -26.60 -17.83 17.14
CA PRO A 43 -27.15 -19.17 17.32
C PRO A 43 -26.61 -19.89 18.57
N LEU A 44 -27.51 -20.36 19.44
CA LEU A 44 -27.18 -21.00 20.71
C LEU A 44 -27.62 -22.47 20.71
N ALA A 45 -26.81 -23.35 21.32
CA ALA A 45 -27.16 -24.77 21.48
C ALA A 45 -28.14 -25.01 22.65
N ASP A 46 -28.01 -24.23 23.72
CA ASP A 46 -28.75 -24.47 24.96
C ASP A 46 -29.74 -23.34 25.26
N PRO A 47 -30.98 -23.65 25.67
CA PRO A 47 -31.91 -22.62 26.10
C PRO A 47 -31.38 -21.89 27.34
N PRO A 48 -31.47 -20.55 27.39
CA PRO A 48 -31.17 -19.82 28.62
C PRO A 48 -32.05 -20.31 29.78
N PRO A 49 -31.52 -20.34 31.01
CA PRO A 49 -32.26 -20.89 32.17
C PRO A 49 -33.45 -20.02 32.58
N THR A 50 -33.41 -18.71 32.28
CA THR A 50 -34.45 -17.74 32.67
C THR A 50 -34.76 -16.77 31.52
N PRO A 51 -35.38 -17.21 30.43
CA PRO A 51 -35.74 -16.36 29.30
C PRO A 51 -36.88 -15.41 29.69
N ALA A 52 -36.83 -14.16 29.23
CA ALA A 52 -37.97 -13.25 29.35
C ALA A 52 -39.09 -13.69 28.39
N THR A 53 -40.35 -13.45 28.76
CA THR A 53 -41.48 -13.66 27.83
C THR A 53 -41.28 -12.82 26.57
N GLY A 54 -41.46 -13.44 25.40
CA GLY A 54 -41.20 -12.82 24.09
C GLY A 54 -39.73 -12.85 23.66
N ALA A 55 -38.81 -13.36 24.48
CA ALA A 55 -37.41 -13.51 24.07
C ALA A 55 -37.29 -14.51 22.94
N ARG A 56 -36.57 -14.12 21.88
CA ARG A 56 -36.37 -14.89 20.66
C ARG A 56 -34.91 -15.29 20.50
N TYR A 57 -34.69 -16.50 20.02
CA TYR A 57 -33.37 -17.10 19.84
C TYR A 57 -33.31 -17.83 18.51
N ILE A 58 -32.12 -17.92 17.92
CA ILE A 58 -31.83 -18.88 16.85
C ILE A 58 -31.19 -20.09 17.51
N ILE A 59 -31.70 -21.28 17.21
CA ILE A 59 -31.14 -22.52 17.71
C ILE A 59 -29.98 -22.95 16.82
N GLY A 60 -28.85 -23.29 17.44
CA GLY A 60 -27.66 -23.81 16.75
C GLY A 60 -27.82 -25.25 16.26
N ALA A 61 -26.81 -25.78 15.59
CA ALA A 61 -26.87 -27.09 14.91
C ALA A 61 -26.92 -28.33 15.84
N ALA A 62 -26.66 -28.18 17.13
CA ALA A 62 -26.62 -29.29 18.08
C ALA A 62 -27.35 -28.93 19.39
N PRO A 63 -28.68 -28.75 19.35
CA PRO A 63 -29.38 -28.23 20.49
C PRO A 63 -29.57 -29.25 21.60
N THR A 64 -29.63 -28.76 22.85
CA THR A 64 -29.87 -29.61 24.03
C THR A 64 -31.06 -29.14 24.84
N GLY A 65 -31.40 -29.90 25.91
CA GLY A 65 -32.48 -29.55 26.82
C GLY A 65 -33.82 -29.42 26.11
N HIS A 66 -34.54 -28.33 26.38
CA HIS A 66 -35.84 -28.06 25.76
C HIS A 66 -35.78 -27.74 24.26
N TRP A 67 -34.59 -27.51 23.70
CA TRP A 67 -34.39 -27.26 22.27
C TRP A 67 -33.97 -28.51 21.50
N ALA A 68 -33.75 -29.66 22.17
CA ALA A 68 -33.32 -30.89 21.50
C ALA A 68 -34.31 -31.29 20.38
N GLY A 69 -33.78 -31.49 19.16
CA GLY A 69 -34.57 -31.82 17.97
C GLY A 69 -35.15 -30.62 17.19
N HIS A 70 -34.81 -29.39 17.59
CA HIS A 70 -35.24 -28.14 16.96
C HIS A 70 -34.07 -27.38 16.34
N ASP A 71 -33.11 -28.09 15.73
CA ASP A 71 -31.93 -27.49 15.11
C ASP A 71 -32.31 -26.47 14.03
N SER A 72 -31.58 -25.35 14.00
CA SER A 72 -31.77 -24.23 13.05
C SER A 72 -33.14 -23.54 13.08
N GLU A 73 -34.06 -23.93 13.98
CA GLU A 73 -35.31 -23.23 14.19
C GLU A 73 -35.09 -21.93 14.97
N ILE A 74 -36.00 -20.98 14.81
CA ILE A 74 -36.12 -19.87 15.75
C ILE A 74 -36.93 -20.39 16.94
N ALA A 75 -36.58 -19.99 18.16
CA ALA A 75 -37.32 -20.27 19.38
C ALA A 75 -37.87 -18.97 19.97
N VAL A 76 -39.10 -18.98 20.48
CA VAL A 76 -39.66 -17.89 21.30
C VAL A 76 -40.21 -18.45 22.60
N TRP A 77 -39.86 -17.80 23.70
CA TRP A 77 -40.42 -18.14 25.01
C TRP A 77 -41.75 -17.42 25.23
N ASP A 78 -42.85 -18.15 25.39
CA ASP A 78 -44.17 -17.54 25.61
C ASP A 78 -44.52 -17.27 27.08
N GLY A 79 -43.58 -17.59 27.99
CA GLY A 79 -43.77 -17.52 29.44
C GLY A 79 -44.03 -18.88 30.10
N MET A 80 -44.38 -19.91 29.31
CA MET A 80 -44.65 -21.26 29.81
C MET A 80 -43.97 -22.36 28.99
N ILE A 81 -43.97 -22.21 27.66
CA ILE A 81 -43.39 -23.17 26.73
C ILE A 81 -42.53 -22.47 25.68
N TRP A 82 -41.61 -23.23 25.11
CA TRP A 82 -40.91 -22.82 23.89
C TRP A 82 -41.80 -23.10 22.69
N ARG A 83 -41.88 -22.11 21.80
CA ARG A 83 -42.48 -22.25 20.47
C ARG A 83 -41.37 -22.15 19.45
N PHE A 84 -41.50 -22.93 18.39
CA PHE A 84 -40.48 -23.03 17.36
C PHE A 84 -41.06 -22.76 15.97
N VAL A 85 -40.25 -22.15 15.11
CA VAL A 85 -40.58 -21.99 13.70
C VAL A 85 -39.32 -22.15 12.85
N MET A 86 -39.42 -22.94 11.80
CA MET A 86 -38.35 -23.08 10.84
C MET A 86 -38.24 -21.82 9.97
N PRO A 87 -37.07 -21.17 9.88
CA PRO A 87 -36.88 -20.02 9.02
C PRO A 87 -36.94 -20.38 7.54
N GLN A 88 -37.40 -19.44 6.72
CA GLN A 88 -37.37 -19.59 5.25
C GLN A 88 -36.20 -18.80 4.64
N PRO A 89 -35.64 -19.25 3.50
CA PRO A 89 -34.57 -18.53 2.82
C PRO A 89 -34.93 -17.05 2.61
N GLY A 90 -34.02 -16.16 2.99
CA GLY A 90 -34.20 -14.70 2.89
C GLY A 90 -34.73 -14.01 4.14
N TRP A 91 -35.17 -14.75 5.16
CA TRP A 91 -35.50 -14.16 6.46
C TRP A 91 -34.29 -13.45 7.07
N ARG A 92 -34.57 -12.40 7.84
CA ARG A 92 -33.55 -11.57 8.49
C ARG A 92 -33.79 -11.51 9.98
N ALA A 93 -32.71 -11.44 10.74
CA ALA A 93 -32.73 -11.24 12.19
C ALA A 93 -31.74 -10.14 12.57
N ASP A 94 -32.10 -9.34 13.57
CA ASP A 94 -31.21 -8.41 14.25
C ASP A 94 -30.72 -9.03 15.56
N VAL A 95 -29.41 -9.05 15.79
CA VAL A 95 -28.81 -9.49 17.04
C VAL A 95 -28.77 -8.31 17.99
N SER A 96 -29.71 -8.25 18.94
CA SER A 96 -30.00 -7.04 19.71
C SER A 96 -28.79 -6.43 20.45
N PRO A 97 -27.86 -7.21 21.04
CA PRO A 97 -26.69 -6.62 21.71
C PRO A 97 -25.69 -5.94 20.77
N THR A 98 -25.60 -6.36 19.50
CA THR A 98 -24.56 -5.90 18.57
C THR A 98 -25.10 -5.11 17.38
N GLY A 99 -26.40 -5.19 17.11
CA GLY A 99 -27.02 -4.68 15.88
C GLY A 99 -26.59 -5.43 14.62
N GLN A 100 -25.98 -6.62 14.78
CA GLN A 100 -25.54 -7.44 13.67
C GLN A 100 -26.76 -8.02 12.95
N SER A 101 -26.84 -7.79 11.64
CA SER A 101 -27.88 -8.41 10.81
C SER A 101 -27.46 -9.80 10.37
N LEU A 102 -28.37 -10.76 10.51
CA LEU A 102 -28.24 -12.11 9.97
C LEU A 102 -29.26 -12.32 8.84
N ARG A 103 -28.92 -13.15 7.86
CA ARG A 103 -29.84 -13.62 6.81
C ARG A 103 -29.79 -15.14 6.74
N PHE A 104 -30.95 -15.77 6.77
CA PHE A 104 -31.04 -17.22 6.54
C PHE A 104 -30.87 -17.53 5.04
N ASP A 105 -29.89 -18.36 4.69
CA ASP A 105 -29.60 -18.74 3.29
C ASP A 105 -30.38 -19.96 2.80
N GLY A 106 -31.10 -20.63 3.69
CA GLY A 106 -31.84 -21.87 3.43
C GLY A 106 -31.24 -23.09 4.13
N SER A 107 -30.02 -22.97 4.62
CA SER A 107 -29.35 -23.94 5.49
C SER A 107 -29.00 -23.34 6.85
N ASP A 108 -28.38 -22.15 6.86
CA ASP A 108 -27.83 -21.51 8.05
C ASP A 108 -28.07 -20.00 8.06
N TRP A 109 -27.92 -19.42 9.24
CA TRP A 109 -27.91 -17.96 9.42
C TRP A 109 -26.51 -17.40 9.15
N GLN A 110 -26.41 -16.60 8.10
CA GLN A 110 -25.16 -15.93 7.72
C GLN A 110 -25.16 -14.48 8.18
N THR A 111 -24.00 -13.99 8.64
CA THR A 111 -23.82 -12.55 8.86
C THR A 111 -24.00 -11.80 7.55
N VAL A 112 -24.84 -10.75 7.58
CA VAL A 112 -24.96 -9.81 6.46
C VAL A 112 -23.85 -8.78 6.57
N LEU A 113 -22.87 -8.87 5.69
CA LEU A 113 -21.83 -7.86 5.54
C LEU A 113 -22.23 -6.84 4.46
N PRO A 114 -21.80 -5.57 4.58
CA PRO A 114 -21.91 -4.63 3.47
C PRO A 114 -21.08 -5.13 2.27
N GLN A 115 -21.39 -4.63 1.07
CA GLN A 115 -20.54 -4.87 -0.09
C GLN A 115 -19.17 -4.25 0.17
N LEU A 116 -18.13 -5.09 0.25
CA LEU A 116 -16.75 -4.66 0.49
C LEU A 116 -15.98 -4.40 -0.81
N GLN A 117 -16.54 -4.81 -1.95
CA GLN A 117 -15.96 -4.54 -3.27
C GLN A 117 -16.40 -3.16 -3.79
N ASN A 118 -15.48 -2.45 -4.45
CA ASN A 118 -15.73 -1.12 -5.02
C ASN A 118 -16.24 -0.10 -3.99
N LEU A 119 -15.71 -0.15 -2.77
CA LEU A 119 -15.95 0.88 -1.77
C LEU A 119 -15.42 2.23 -2.30
N PRO A 120 -16.20 3.32 -2.22
CA PRO A 120 -15.73 4.63 -2.68
C PRO A 120 -14.60 5.19 -1.80
N ALA A 121 -14.62 4.89 -0.50
CA ALA A 121 -13.58 5.25 0.45
C ALA A 121 -13.61 4.35 1.71
N LEU A 122 -12.47 4.11 2.35
CA LEU A 122 -12.31 3.38 3.61
C LEU A 122 -11.30 4.09 4.52
N GLY A 123 -11.77 4.52 5.68
CA GLY A 123 -10.95 5.18 6.70
C GLY A 123 -10.76 4.31 7.94
N VAL A 124 -9.52 4.18 8.43
CA VAL A 124 -9.18 3.53 9.70
C VAL A 124 -8.53 4.56 10.62
N GLY A 125 -9.24 4.97 11.68
CA GLY A 125 -8.77 6.02 12.60
C GLY A 125 -8.79 7.44 12.03
N ALA A 126 -9.20 7.63 10.78
CA ALA A 126 -9.38 8.92 10.11
C ALA A 126 -10.43 8.81 8.99
N THR A 127 -10.92 9.95 8.52
CA THR A 127 -11.83 10.04 7.37
C THR A 127 -11.04 9.96 6.06
N ALA A 128 -11.43 9.03 5.18
CA ALA A 128 -10.89 8.95 3.82
C ALA A 128 -11.60 9.94 2.88
N ASP A 129 -10.93 10.34 1.81
CA ASP A 129 -11.43 11.31 0.84
C ASP A 129 -11.16 10.86 -0.62
N ALA A 130 -11.57 11.66 -1.60
CA ALA A 130 -11.41 11.30 -3.02
C ALA A 130 -9.95 11.26 -3.48
N SER A 131 -9.04 11.96 -2.78
CA SER A 131 -7.60 11.93 -3.06
C SER A 131 -6.91 10.74 -2.38
N ASN A 132 -7.43 10.32 -1.23
CA ASN A 132 -6.96 9.17 -0.44
C ASN A 132 -8.14 8.23 -0.14
N PRO A 133 -8.57 7.40 -1.10
CA PRO A 133 -9.70 6.48 -0.90
C PRO A 133 -9.44 5.42 0.17
N LEU A 134 -8.18 5.15 0.51
CA LEU A 134 -7.80 4.38 1.69
C LEU A 134 -6.94 5.26 2.60
N THR A 135 -7.46 5.61 3.79
CA THR A 135 -6.74 6.42 4.78
C THR A 135 -6.59 5.64 6.07
N VAL A 136 -5.37 5.58 6.61
CA VAL A 136 -5.07 4.94 7.90
C VAL A 136 -4.34 5.94 8.80
N ALA A 137 -4.98 6.33 9.91
CA ALA A 137 -4.35 7.08 10.99
C ALA A 137 -4.20 6.17 12.21
N ALA A 138 -3.06 5.50 12.30
CA ALA A 138 -2.73 4.55 13.35
C ALA A 138 -1.22 4.55 13.61
N ALA A 139 -0.79 3.93 14.72
CA ALA A 139 0.63 3.81 15.05
C ALA A 139 1.41 2.92 14.06
N ALA A 140 0.75 1.96 13.41
CA ALA A 140 1.35 1.06 12.42
C ALA A 140 0.31 0.52 11.43
N THR A 141 0.77 0.13 10.24
CA THR A 141 0.03 -0.70 9.28
C THR A 141 0.80 -1.99 9.05
N LEU A 142 0.25 -3.14 9.46
CA LEU A 142 0.88 -4.45 9.25
C LEU A 142 0.26 -5.13 8.04
N LEU A 143 1.06 -5.36 6.99
CA LEU A 143 0.70 -6.18 5.85
C LEU A 143 1.47 -7.49 5.93
N THR A 144 0.77 -8.59 6.23
CA THR A 144 1.39 -9.89 6.52
C THR A 144 0.93 -10.99 5.57
N HIS A 145 1.63 -12.12 5.58
CA HIS A 145 1.38 -13.28 4.73
C HIS A 145 0.53 -14.33 5.44
N THR A 146 -0.06 -15.24 4.66
CA THR A 146 -0.68 -16.49 5.14
C THR A 146 0.23 -17.71 4.96
N GLY A 147 1.48 -17.51 4.53
CA GLY A 147 2.43 -18.59 4.27
C GLY A 147 3.67 -18.13 3.51
N ALA A 148 3.83 -18.58 2.27
CA ALA A 148 5.09 -18.45 1.52
C ALA A 148 5.50 -17.03 1.10
N GLY A 149 4.64 -16.01 1.24
CA GLY A 149 5.02 -14.62 0.93
C GLY A 149 3.87 -13.63 0.94
N HIS A 150 4.21 -12.35 0.77
CA HIS A 150 3.29 -11.20 0.63
C HIS A 150 3.87 -10.22 -0.41
N GLN A 151 3.02 -9.60 -1.21
CA GLN A 151 3.43 -8.62 -2.23
C GLN A 151 2.52 -7.40 -2.19
N LEU A 152 3.12 -6.20 -2.20
CA LEU A 152 2.42 -4.96 -2.50
C LEU A 152 2.62 -4.64 -3.99
N LYS A 153 1.53 -4.64 -4.75
CA LYS A 153 1.53 -4.30 -6.18
C LYS A 153 1.02 -2.88 -6.34
N LEU A 154 1.87 -2.00 -6.85
CA LEU A 154 1.53 -0.63 -7.20
C LEU A 154 1.62 -0.52 -8.72
N ASN A 155 0.61 0.11 -9.35
CA ASN A 155 0.49 0.15 -10.81
C ASN A 155 0.11 1.55 -11.27
N LYS A 156 0.84 2.07 -12.26
CA LYS A 156 0.54 3.32 -12.97
C LYS A 156 -0.04 3.04 -14.36
N SER A 157 -0.78 3.99 -14.92
CA SER A 157 -1.44 3.85 -16.22
C SER A 157 -0.49 3.96 -17.42
N GLY A 158 0.52 4.81 -17.34
CA GLY A 158 1.51 5.05 -18.38
C GLY A 158 2.91 5.29 -17.82
N ALA A 159 3.91 5.25 -18.69
CA ALA A 159 5.32 5.35 -18.30
C ALA A 159 5.65 6.70 -17.62
N SER A 160 5.01 7.78 -18.06
CA SER A 160 5.20 9.13 -17.51
C SER A 160 4.46 9.40 -16.20
N ASP A 161 3.64 8.45 -15.74
CA ASP A 161 2.90 8.61 -14.49
C ASP A 161 3.78 8.26 -13.28
N THR A 162 3.22 8.45 -12.09
CA THR A 162 3.89 8.17 -10.82
C THR A 162 3.30 6.95 -10.13
N THR A 163 4.19 6.07 -9.67
CA THR A 163 3.89 5.03 -8.68
C THR A 163 5.04 4.96 -7.70
N SER A 164 4.76 5.31 -6.45
CA SER A 164 5.81 5.54 -5.45
C SER A 164 5.33 5.33 -4.03
N LEU A 165 6.29 5.30 -3.12
CA LEU A 165 6.12 5.50 -1.70
C LEU A 165 6.67 6.88 -1.35
N LEU A 166 5.78 7.77 -0.91
CA LEU A 166 6.10 9.16 -0.52
C LEU A 166 6.16 9.29 1.01
N PHE A 167 7.30 9.72 1.52
CA PHE A 167 7.52 10.00 2.92
C PHE A 167 7.30 11.49 3.20
N GLN A 168 6.46 11.80 4.20
CA GLN A 168 6.04 13.17 4.50
C GLN A 168 6.21 13.53 5.98
N THR A 169 6.43 14.81 6.23
CA THR A 169 6.31 15.43 7.56
C THR A 169 5.33 16.59 7.45
N SER A 170 4.28 16.61 8.28
CA SER A 170 3.27 17.66 8.28
C SER A 170 2.70 17.94 6.87
N TRP A 171 2.35 16.88 6.14
CA TRP A 171 1.79 16.96 4.78
C TRP A 171 2.74 17.50 3.70
N SER A 172 4.03 17.65 4.00
CA SER A 172 5.06 18.08 3.05
C SER A 172 5.99 16.91 2.70
N GLY A 173 6.21 16.67 1.40
CA GLY A 173 7.09 15.60 0.91
C GLY A 173 8.55 15.79 1.33
N ARG A 174 9.24 14.71 1.67
CA ARG A 174 10.65 14.72 2.10
C ARG A 174 11.52 13.72 1.34
N ALA A 175 10.98 12.54 1.09
CA ALA A 175 11.62 11.51 0.27
C ALA A 175 10.56 10.75 -0.52
N GLU A 176 10.91 10.26 -1.69
CA GLU A 176 10.03 9.48 -2.55
C GLU A 176 10.85 8.39 -3.23
N MET A 177 10.32 7.16 -3.28
CA MET A 177 10.94 6.05 -4.01
C MET A 177 9.92 5.32 -4.88
N GLY A 178 10.30 5.00 -6.11
CA GLY A 178 9.44 4.30 -7.06
C GLY A 178 9.73 4.67 -8.51
N THR A 179 8.75 4.43 -9.38
CA THR A 179 8.78 4.75 -10.81
C THR A 179 8.03 6.07 -11.01
N THR A 180 8.76 7.19 -10.97
CA THR A 180 8.20 8.55 -10.88
C THR A 180 8.48 9.36 -12.16
N GLY A 181 7.56 9.32 -13.12
CA GLY A 181 7.75 9.98 -14.43
C GLY A 181 8.55 9.17 -15.45
N SER A 182 8.93 7.94 -15.11
CA SER A 182 9.63 6.95 -15.94
C SER A 182 9.33 5.55 -15.40
N ASP A 183 9.58 4.50 -16.20
CA ASP A 183 9.55 3.10 -15.75
C ASP A 183 10.82 2.69 -14.96
N ASP A 184 11.84 3.55 -14.97
CA ASP A 184 13.05 3.37 -14.16
C ASP A 184 12.78 3.61 -12.67
N PHE A 185 13.47 2.86 -11.81
CA PHE A 185 13.34 3.02 -10.37
C PHE A 185 14.22 4.17 -9.89
N SER A 186 13.65 5.07 -9.09
CA SER A 186 14.33 6.27 -8.60
C SER A 186 14.11 6.47 -7.11
N ILE A 187 15.06 7.15 -6.47
CA ILE A 187 14.92 7.71 -5.12
C ILE A 187 15.18 9.21 -5.20
N LYS A 188 14.20 10.00 -4.76
CA LYS A 188 14.23 11.46 -4.76
C LYS A 188 14.09 11.99 -3.34
N VAL A 189 14.72 13.12 -3.06
CA VAL A 189 14.61 13.83 -1.77
C VAL A 189 14.28 15.30 -1.98
N SER A 190 13.62 15.91 -0.99
CA SER A 190 13.25 17.32 -1.02
C SER A 190 13.33 17.94 0.37
N SER A 191 13.95 19.12 0.48
CA SER A 191 14.03 19.89 1.72
C SER A 191 12.78 20.75 1.99
N ASP A 192 12.01 21.06 0.95
CA ASP A 192 10.86 21.97 0.99
C ASP A 192 9.52 21.33 0.55
N GLY A 193 9.57 20.10 0.02
CA GLY A 193 8.42 19.35 -0.50
C GLY A 193 7.96 19.80 -1.88
N SER A 194 8.69 20.70 -2.54
CA SER A 194 8.37 21.23 -3.87
C SER A 194 9.50 21.00 -4.87
N ASN A 195 10.75 21.24 -4.45
CA ASN A 195 11.95 21.04 -5.25
C ASN A 195 12.55 19.68 -4.93
N TRP A 196 12.61 18.81 -5.94
CA TRP A 196 13.04 17.42 -5.79
C TRP A 196 14.40 17.20 -6.45
N GLN A 197 15.28 16.50 -5.73
CA GLN A 197 16.58 16.07 -6.21
C GLN A 197 16.58 14.54 -6.37
N GLU A 198 16.89 14.06 -7.56
CA GLU A 198 17.03 12.61 -7.81
C GLU A 198 18.41 12.14 -7.35
N ALA A 199 18.44 11.49 -6.19
CA ALA A 199 19.67 11.02 -5.57
C ALA A 199 20.17 9.72 -6.18
N LEU A 200 19.24 8.83 -6.57
CA LEU A 200 19.55 7.53 -7.15
C LEU A 200 18.57 7.23 -8.29
N HIS A 201 19.12 6.70 -9.38
CA HIS A 201 18.37 6.26 -10.55
C HIS A 201 18.87 4.88 -11.00
N ILE A 202 17.97 3.94 -11.24
CA ILE A 202 18.30 2.60 -11.73
C ILE A 202 17.65 2.43 -13.10
N ALA A 203 18.48 2.33 -14.14
CA ALA A 203 18.00 2.12 -15.51
C ALA A 203 17.33 0.75 -15.62
N GLY A 204 16.06 0.70 -15.99
CA GLY A 204 15.27 -0.53 -16.09
C GLY A 204 15.77 -1.49 -17.17
N THR A 205 16.46 -0.97 -18.19
CA THR A 205 17.01 -1.77 -19.30
C THR A 205 18.32 -2.48 -18.95
N THR A 206 19.17 -1.87 -18.11
CA THR A 206 20.52 -2.37 -17.82
C THR A 206 20.73 -2.77 -16.36
N GLY A 207 19.86 -2.33 -15.45
CA GLY A 207 20.04 -2.43 -14.00
C GLY A 207 21.18 -1.54 -13.46
N GLN A 208 21.73 -0.64 -14.28
CA GLN A 208 22.82 0.23 -13.84
C GLN A 208 22.31 1.32 -12.90
N VAL A 209 23.06 1.52 -11.81
CA VAL A 209 22.78 2.55 -10.81
C VAL A 209 23.55 3.81 -11.18
N HIS A 210 22.83 4.93 -11.23
CA HIS A 210 23.36 6.27 -11.44
C HIS A 210 23.08 7.12 -10.20
N PHE A 211 23.99 8.06 -9.92
CA PHE A 211 23.84 9.07 -8.88
C PHE A 211 23.76 10.45 -9.56
N PRO A 212 22.57 10.94 -9.96
CA PRO A 212 22.45 12.18 -10.71
C PRO A 212 22.97 13.42 -9.96
N GLN A 213 22.95 13.39 -8.62
CA GLN A 213 23.57 14.43 -7.77
C GLN A 213 25.07 14.21 -7.51
N GLY A 214 25.68 13.21 -8.16
CA GLY A 214 27.02 12.74 -7.86
C GLY A 214 27.11 11.98 -6.54
N SER A 215 28.29 11.43 -6.26
CA SER A 215 28.64 10.83 -4.97
C SER A 215 30.10 11.19 -4.68
N PRO A 216 30.38 11.97 -3.61
CA PRO A 216 31.75 12.38 -3.27
C PRO A 216 32.70 11.21 -3.04
N ASP A 217 32.16 10.04 -2.66
CA ASP A 217 32.92 8.85 -2.29
C ASP A 217 33.01 7.81 -3.41
N LEU A 218 32.30 8.01 -4.53
CA LEU A 218 32.35 7.11 -5.69
C LEU A 218 33.07 7.78 -6.86
N ARG A 219 34.04 7.06 -7.43
CA ARG A 219 34.74 7.48 -8.64
C ARG A 219 33.91 7.18 -9.88
N ASP A 220 33.92 8.09 -10.85
CA ASP A 220 33.33 7.84 -12.17
C ASP A 220 34.16 6.76 -12.90
N ARG A 221 33.50 5.70 -13.36
CA ARG A 221 34.15 4.65 -14.15
C ARG A 221 33.99 4.95 -15.63
N LEU A 222 35.09 5.04 -16.35
CA LEU A 222 35.09 5.24 -17.79
C LEU A 222 34.38 4.10 -18.52
N THR A 223 33.53 4.48 -19.46
CA THR A 223 32.91 3.60 -20.47
C THR A 223 33.43 3.85 -21.89
N ALA A 224 34.32 4.83 -22.04
CA ALA A 224 35.03 5.19 -23.26
C ALA A 224 36.32 5.96 -22.91
N PRO A 225 37.31 6.03 -23.83
CA PRO A 225 38.51 6.85 -23.65
C PRO A 225 38.15 8.32 -23.38
N ARG A 226 38.98 9.01 -22.60
CA ARG A 226 38.74 10.41 -22.21
C ARG A 226 39.95 11.28 -22.47
N THR A 227 39.73 12.45 -23.05
CA THR A 227 40.77 13.46 -23.24
C THR A 227 40.46 14.67 -22.39
N TYR A 228 41.43 15.08 -21.57
CA TYR A 228 41.42 16.36 -20.89
C TYR A 228 42.40 17.31 -21.56
N TYR A 229 41.96 18.54 -21.82
CA TYR A 229 42.77 19.58 -22.44
C TYR A 229 43.34 20.51 -21.37
N VAL A 230 44.63 20.79 -21.47
CA VAL A 230 45.34 21.75 -20.61
C VAL A 230 45.92 22.85 -21.48
N ARG A 231 45.59 24.11 -21.15
CA ARG A 231 45.99 25.27 -21.94
C ARG A 231 46.38 26.45 -21.05
N PRO A 232 47.31 27.32 -21.47
CA PRO A 232 47.72 28.49 -20.68
C PRO A 232 46.63 29.57 -20.58
N ASP A 233 45.61 29.49 -21.44
CA ASP A 233 44.45 30.38 -21.48
C ASP A 233 43.18 29.74 -20.85
N GLY A 234 43.32 28.60 -20.16
CA GLY A 234 42.23 27.85 -19.53
C GLY A 234 41.85 28.31 -18.11
N SER A 235 41.04 27.48 -17.42
CA SER A 235 40.69 27.64 -16.00
C SER A 235 40.47 26.28 -15.34
N ASP A 236 40.97 26.08 -14.11
CA ASP A 236 40.75 24.84 -13.34
C ASP A 236 39.31 24.72 -12.79
N THR A 237 38.45 25.71 -13.05
CA THR A 237 37.00 25.60 -12.83
C THR A 237 36.26 25.01 -14.04
N ASN A 238 36.94 24.81 -15.17
CA ASN A 238 36.36 24.22 -16.36
C ASN A 238 36.24 22.69 -16.21
N THR A 239 35.63 22.01 -17.19
CA THR A 239 35.52 20.54 -17.17
C THR A 239 36.74 19.82 -17.75
N GLY A 240 37.61 20.53 -18.46
CA GLY A 240 38.74 19.98 -19.21
C GLY A 240 38.35 19.26 -20.50
N LEU A 241 37.06 19.16 -20.84
CA LEU A 241 36.57 18.26 -21.91
C LEU A 241 36.52 18.90 -23.31
N SER A 242 36.94 20.14 -23.47
CA SER A 242 37.02 20.79 -24.78
C SER A 242 38.31 21.59 -24.96
N ASP A 243 38.86 21.57 -26.18
CA ASP A 243 40.09 22.27 -26.56
C ASP A 243 39.83 23.77 -26.82
N ALA A 244 39.40 24.48 -25.78
CA ALA A 244 39.12 25.92 -25.83
C ALA A 244 39.40 26.57 -24.46
N ALA A 245 39.70 27.86 -24.43
CA ALA A 245 39.89 28.62 -23.19
C ALA A 245 38.72 28.47 -22.18
N SER A 246 37.48 28.37 -22.69
CA SER A 246 36.27 28.19 -21.87
C SER A 246 36.02 26.76 -21.39
N GLY A 247 36.87 25.79 -21.76
CA GLY A 247 36.66 24.38 -21.42
C GLY A 247 37.90 23.60 -21.01
N ALA A 248 39.10 24.06 -21.33
CA ALA A 248 40.36 23.45 -20.91
C ALA A 248 40.74 23.85 -19.48
N PHE A 249 41.47 22.97 -18.80
CA PHE A 249 42.13 23.28 -17.53
C PHE A 249 43.27 24.28 -17.75
N LEU A 250 43.61 25.03 -16.69
CA LEU A 250 44.75 25.92 -16.71
C LEU A 250 46.04 25.18 -16.35
N THR A 251 45.96 24.24 -15.40
CA THR A 251 47.14 23.58 -14.82
C THR A 251 47.21 22.09 -15.16
N LEU A 252 48.42 21.60 -15.36
CA LEU A 252 48.71 20.17 -15.52
C LEU A 252 48.44 19.41 -14.22
N GLN A 253 48.74 19.99 -13.05
CA GLN A 253 48.47 19.33 -11.78
C GLN A 253 46.97 19.09 -11.57
N HIS A 254 46.10 20.04 -11.95
CA HIS A 254 44.66 19.84 -11.87
C HIS A 254 44.20 18.72 -12.81
N ALA A 255 44.72 18.67 -14.04
CA ALA A 255 44.41 17.61 -14.99
C ALA A 255 44.85 16.21 -14.50
N VAL A 256 46.01 16.11 -13.85
CA VAL A 256 46.48 14.88 -13.19
C VAL A 256 45.55 14.48 -12.04
N ASN A 257 45.18 15.42 -11.17
CA ASN A 257 44.25 15.15 -10.06
C ASN A 257 42.89 14.68 -10.58
N GLN A 258 42.40 15.29 -11.65
CA GLN A 258 41.15 14.89 -12.29
C GLN A 258 41.24 13.47 -12.87
N ALA A 259 42.33 13.14 -13.56
CA ALA A 259 42.55 11.77 -14.06
C ALA A 259 42.62 10.73 -12.93
N LEU A 260 43.26 11.08 -11.80
CA LEU A 260 43.34 10.20 -10.62
C LEU A 260 42.00 10.02 -9.89
N SER A 261 41.03 10.92 -10.10
CA SER A 261 39.68 10.80 -9.53
C SER A 261 38.79 9.76 -10.23
N LEU A 262 39.23 9.22 -11.38
CA LEU A 262 38.48 8.27 -12.18
C LEU A 262 38.82 6.81 -11.83
N ASP A 263 37.94 5.89 -12.21
CA ASP A 263 38.27 4.50 -12.51
C ASP A 263 38.35 4.35 -14.03
N ASN A 264 39.54 4.13 -14.56
CA ASN A 264 39.77 4.07 -16.00
C ASN A 264 39.12 2.85 -16.66
N GLY A 265 38.68 1.84 -15.89
CA GLY A 265 38.13 0.61 -16.48
C GLY A 265 39.12 -0.02 -17.46
N LEU A 266 38.73 -0.11 -18.74
CA LEU A 266 39.59 -0.58 -19.85
C LEU A 266 40.06 0.55 -20.79
N HIS A 267 39.84 1.81 -20.41
CA HIS A 267 39.95 2.95 -21.31
C HIS A 267 41.02 3.93 -20.88
N ASP A 268 41.76 4.45 -21.84
CA ASP A 268 42.85 5.38 -21.56
C ASP A 268 42.35 6.81 -21.31
N VAL A 269 43.07 7.53 -20.47
CA VAL A 269 42.95 8.97 -20.26
C VAL A 269 44.13 9.67 -20.94
N THR A 270 43.85 10.63 -21.81
CA THR A 270 44.87 11.47 -22.45
C THR A 270 44.83 12.88 -21.89
N LEU A 271 45.94 13.36 -21.35
CA LEU A 271 46.14 14.76 -21.00
C LEU A 271 46.78 15.46 -22.21
N GLN A 272 45.97 16.17 -22.98
CA GLN A 272 46.43 16.88 -24.17
C GLN A 272 46.82 18.32 -23.83
N VAL A 273 48.10 18.62 -23.96
CA VAL A 273 48.67 19.90 -23.53
C VAL A 273 48.90 20.79 -24.74
N ALA A 274 48.37 22.01 -24.70
CA ALA A 274 48.65 23.02 -25.72
C ALA A 274 49.99 23.71 -25.49
N ASP A 275 50.59 24.20 -26.58
CA ASP A 275 51.86 24.93 -26.57
C ASP A 275 51.83 26.07 -25.55
N GLY A 276 52.81 26.10 -24.66
CA GLY A 276 52.88 27.05 -23.56
C GLY A 276 53.97 26.71 -22.54
N SER A 277 54.13 27.57 -21.55
CA SER A 277 55.03 27.34 -20.42
C SER A 277 54.21 26.99 -19.18
N TYR A 278 54.48 25.82 -18.60
CA TYR A 278 53.83 25.31 -17.38
C TYR A 278 54.90 25.17 -16.30
N GLY A 279 55.02 26.20 -15.45
CA GLY A 279 56.06 26.28 -14.42
C GLY A 279 55.65 25.65 -13.09
N GLU A 280 55.03 24.48 -13.12
CA GLU A 280 54.50 23.78 -11.95
C GLU A 280 55.22 22.43 -11.71
N ASP A 281 55.31 22.02 -10.45
CA ASP A 281 55.77 20.68 -10.09
C ASP A 281 54.60 19.71 -10.13
N LEU A 282 54.82 18.53 -10.72
CA LEU A 282 53.80 17.46 -10.80
C LEU A 282 53.95 16.47 -9.65
N VAL A 283 52.86 16.27 -8.91
CA VAL A 283 52.73 15.28 -7.85
C VAL A 283 51.66 14.27 -8.24
N ILE A 284 52.07 12.99 -8.31
CA ILE A 284 51.16 11.85 -8.46
C ILE A 284 50.89 11.31 -7.05
N ALA A 285 49.79 11.78 -6.45
CA ALA A 285 49.47 11.51 -5.05
C ALA A 285 48.74 10.17 -4.81
N ASP A 286 48.26 9.53 -5.88
CA ASP A 286 47.53 8.26 -5.82
C ASP A 286 47.79 7.43 -7.08
N ARG A 287 47.37 6.17 -7.08
CA ARG A 287 47.40 5.29 -8.26
C ARG A 287 46.19 5.52 -9.16
N LEU A 288 46.40 5.29 -10.45
CA LEU A 288 45.29 5.06 -11.37
C LEU A 288 44.58 3.77 -11.00
N LEU A 289 43.25 3.78 -11.13
CA LEU A 289 42.40 2.60 -11.01
C LEU A 289 41.93 2.19 -12.41
N GLY A 290 41.71 0.88 -12.62
CA GLY A 290 41.47 0.31 -13.94
C GLY A 290 42.77 -0.10 -14.65
N SER A 291 42.65 -0.71 -15.83
CA SER A 291 43.77 -1.12 -16.68
C SER A 291 44.14 -0.10 -17.76
N GLY A 292 43.33 0.95 -17.93
CA GLY A 292 43.61 2.03 -18.88
C GLY A 292 44.73 2.95 -18.40
N LEU A 293 45.58 3.39 -19.32
CA LEU A 293 46.73 4.25 -19.05
C LEU A 293 46.30 5.71 -18.94
N CYS A 294 47.06 6.50 -18.16
CA CYS A 294 47.04 7.95 -18.26
C CYS A 294 48.30 8.40 -18.98
N SER A 295 48.14 9.04 -20.13
CA SER A 295 49.27 9.53 -20.95
C SER A 295 49.22 11.03 -21.12
N LEU A 296 50.37 11.67 -20.98
CA LEU A 296 50.57 13.05 -21.40
C LEU A 296 50.90 13.06 -22.90
N SER A 297 50.19 13.87 -23.69
CA SER A 297 50.47 14.06 -25.10
C SER A 297 50.60 15.55 -25.42
N GLU A 298 51.69 15.90 -26.11
CA GLU A 298 51.80 17.18 -26.79
C GLU A 298 50.85 17.20 -28.00
N ARG A 299 50.45 18.40 -28.44
CA ARG A 299 49.66 18.54 -29.67
C ARG A 299 50.42 17.95 -30.86
N PRO A 300 49.76 17.18 -31.74
CA PRO A 300 50.36 16.84 -33.02
C PRO A 300 50.61 18.14 -33.81
N GLN A 301 51.89 18.47 -34.03
CA GLN A 301 52.31 19.52 -34.94
C GLN A 301 52.04 19.04 -36.38
N ILE A 302 50.80 19.16 -36.85
CA ILE A 302 50.51 18.98 -38.27
C ILE A 302 51.11 20.18 -39.00
N GLN A 303 52.38 20.07 -39.42
CA GLN A 303 52.94 20.97 -40.41
C GLN A 303 52.26 20.67 -41.76
N ALA A 304 51.18 21.38 -42.04
CA ALA A 304 50.72 21.53 -43.41
C ALA A 304 51.80 22.33 -44.16
N SER A 305 52.49 21.65 -45.09
CA SER A 305 53.34 22.27 -46.10
C SER A 305 52.52 22.68 -47.31
#